data_AF-A0A947YZ40-F1
#
_entry.id   AF-A0A947YZ40-F1
#
_cell.length_a   1.000
_cell.length_b   1.000
_cell.length_c   1.000
_cell.angle_alpha   90.00
_cell.angle_beta   90.00
_cell.angle_gamma   90.00
#
_symmetry.space_group_name_H-M   'P 1'
#
loop_
_entity.id
_entity.type
_entity.pdbx_description
1 polymer ?
#
loop_
_entity_poly.entity_id
_entity_poly.type
_entity_poly.pdbx_seq_one_letter_code
_entity_poly.pdbx_strand_id
1 'polypeptide(L)'
;MYLGGFIHRDRLFKIAMRWLGDHLEPDDAWNVTEIFAYEGFVSSNPIKTFLAGFLQELHGEPIEHRAVSYKHQVKEAVVRHIPDIDHRTEFLIKNFKSRPEEYFPRAPFNGLMLYTESNDLVGMYRIKRARRVAEKVSRRMADLILDSIRNHAKRLAEARASMLGIPFNMLLTSDEEMVNEFEQAERRLAEQFTLGEIPFGPNDIALHDAIGIKIIGKPDLLEKAEKLLMTHPDIAWVEREIHSGSYNAVNIQVDLKLPPPEQIIDRVLNRIVPPFPTTRGISLDNLLEGFPLYVESGARTIRLEIILTTYPELIESEIGRSVHEERTLKQRKQREYTGRIAKNAEFIIEYLLSVAFSPKTDINFIPVKLSGHYLPETISHAIRRLYGMEENALFSNITF
;
A
#
# COMPACT_ATOMS: atom_id res chain seq x y z
N MET A 1 -2.45 -4.48 -9.83
CA MET A 1 -2.45 -3.73 -8.56
C MET A 1 -3.73 -2.91 -8.50
N TYR A 2 -4.57 -3.10 -7.48
CA TYR A 2 -5.81 -2.32 -7.34
C TYR A 2 -5.75 -1.51 -6.03
N LEU A 3 -5.67 -0.18 -6.11
CA LEU A 3 -5.55 0.67 -4.92
C LEU A 3 -6.91 1.29 -4.60
N GLY A 4 -7.61 0.78 -3.58
CA GLY A 4 -8.97 1.24 -3.26
C GLY A 4 -9.04 2.74 -2.92
N GLY A 5 -7.96 3.29 -2.36
CA GLY A 5 -7.85 4.71 -2.07
C GLY A 5 -7.59 5.62 -3.28
N PHE A 6 -7.61 5.09 -4.51
CA PHE A 6 -7.38 5.83 -5.75
C PHE A 6 -8.65 5.89 -6.60
N ILE A 7 -8.87 7.00 -7.30
CA ILE A 7 -10.05 7.17 -8.17
C ILE A 7 -9.91 6.41 -9.50
N HIS A 8 -8.67 6.18 -9.96
CA HIS A 8 -8.35 5.45 -11.21
C HIS A 8 -7.79 4.04 -10.94
N ARG A 9 -8.33 3.38 -9.90
CA ARG A 9 -7.92 2.04 -9.45
C ARG A 9 -8.07 0.94 -10.51
N ASP A 10 -9.09 1.02 -11.37
CA ASP A 10 -9.29 0.07 -12.47
C ASP A 10 -8.24 0.25 -13.59
N ARG A 11 -7.92 1.50 -13.94
CA ARG A 11 -6.87 1.81 -14.93
C ARG A 11 -5.52 1.33 -14.44
N LEU A 12 -5.19 1.59 -13.17
CA LEU A 12 -3.96 1.10 -12.55
C LEU A 12 -3.90 -0.43 -12.50
N PHE A 13 -5.02 -1.10 -12.25
CA PHE A 13 -5.11 -2.55 -12.29
C PHE A 13 -4.80 -3.09 -13.69
N LYS A 14 -5.43 -2.54 -14.73
CA LYS A 14 -5.21 -2.95 -16.13
C LYS A 14 -3.75 -2.80 -16.54
N ILE A 15 -3.11 -1.66 -16.24
CA ILE A 15 -1.70 -1.43 -16.55
C ILE A 15 -0.81 -2.48 -15.86
N ALA A 16 -1.03 -2.71 -14.56
CA ALA A 16 -0.26 -3.71 -13.83
C ALA A 16 -0.45 -5.14 -14.37
N MET A 17 -1.66 -5.49 -14.83
CA MET A 17 -1.92 -6.80 -15.44
C MET A 17 -1.20 -6.96 -16.77
N ARG A 18 -1.23 -5.93 -17.63
CA ARG A 18 -0.47 -5.92 -18.88
C ARG A 18 1.03 -6.09 -18.63
N TRP A 19 1.58 -5.37 -17.65
CA TRP A 19 3.02 -5.46 -17.35
C TRP A 19 3.44 -6.83 -16.81
N LEU A 20 2.58 -7.48 -16.01
CA LEU A 20 2.84 -8.86 -15.57
C LEU A 20 2.84 -9.85 -16.74
N GLY A 21 2.08 -9.57 -17.79
CA GLY A 21 2.06 -10.33 -19.05
C GLY A 21 3.10 -9.89 -20.08
N ASP A 22 4.07 -9.04 -19.73
CA ASP A 22 5.07 -8.49 -20.66
C ASP A 22 4.47 -7.70 -21.85
N HIS A 23 3.30 -7.10 -21.63
CA HIS A 23 2.62 -6.25 -22.60
C HIS A 23 2.76 -4.78 -22.18
N LEU A 24 3.63 -4.03 -22.84
CA LEU A 24 3.78 -2.60 -22.62
C LEU A 24 2.99 -1.82 -23.69
N GLU A 25 2.04 -0.98 -23.26
CA GLU A 25 1.40 -0.01 -24.15
C GLU A 25 2.18 1.32 -24.14
N PRO A 26 2.18 2.09 -25.25
CA PRO A 26 2.95 3.35 -25.36
C PRO A 26 2.69 4.34 -24.23
N ASP A 27 1.44 4.44 -23.78
CA ASP A 27 1.04 5.43 -22.78
C ASP A 27 1.14 4.92 -21.33
N ASP A 28 1.56 3.68 -21.09
CA ASP A 28 1.52 3.09 -19.74
C ASP A 28 2.36 3.87 -18.73
N ALA A 29 3.57 4.28 -19.10
CA ALA A 29 4.44 5.04 -18.20
C ALA A 29 3.85 6.42 -17.87
N TRP A 30 3.28 7.11 -18.86
CA TRP A 30 2.55 8.35 -18.66
C TRP A 30 1.35 8.13 -17.73
N ASN A 31 0.50 7.15 -18.05
CA ASN A 31 -0.73 6.85 -17.34
C ASN A 31 -0.47 6.53 -15.86
N VAL A 32 0.57 5.74 -15.55
CA VAL A 32 0.97 5.44 -14.18
C VAL A 32 1.44 6.72 -13.47
N THR A 33 2.27 7.52 -14.12
CA THR A 33 2.79 8.76 -13.54
C THR A 33 1.66 9.75 -13.27
N GLU A 34 0.73 9.92 -14.21
CA GLU A 34 -0.47 10.74 -14.10
C GLU A 34 -1.32 10.33 -12.90
N ILE A 35 -1.65 9.04 -12.78
CA ILE A 35 -2.43 8.50 -11.66
C ILE A 35 -1.79 8.87 -10.32
N PHE A 36 -0.50 8.59 -10.12
CA PHE A 36 0.15 8.88 -8.86
C PHE A 36 0.41 10.38 -8.62
N ALA A 37 0.51 11.18 -9.68
CA ALA A 37 0.71 12.63 -9.56
C ALA A 37 -0.59 13.33 -9.14
N TYR A 38 -1.70 13.00 -9.79
CA TYR A 38 -2.98 13.65 -9.56
C TYR A 38 -3.71 13.15 -8.31
N GLU A 39 -3.54 11.89 -7.93
CA GLU A 39 -4.27 11.31 -6.79
C GLU A 39 -4.06 12.10 -5.48
N GLY A 40 -2.87 12.64 -5.26
CA GLY A 40 -2.58 13.47 -4.09
C GLY A 40 -3.42 14.75 -4.02
N PHE A 41 -3.73 15.36 -5.16
CA PHE A 41 -4.57 16.56 -5.24
C PHE A 41 -6.04 16.24 -5.07
N VAL A 42 -6.48 15.09 -5.58
CA VAL A 42 -7.87 14.64 -5.46
C VAL A 42 -8.19 14.21 -4.04
N SER A 43 -7.39 13.34 -3.44
CA SER A 43 -7.73 12.66 -2.18
C SER A 43 -7.42 13.49 -0.93
N SER A 44 -6.32 14.25 -0.92
CA SER A 44 -5.79 14.83 0.33
C SER A 44 -6.74 15.83 0.99
N ASN A 45 -7.36 16.73 0.24
CA ASN A 45 -8.24 17.75 0.82
C ASN A 45 -9.59 17.17 1.28
N PRO A 46 -10.33 16.39 0.48
CA PRO A 46 -11.55 15.73 0.95
C PRO A 46 -11.34 14.92 2.23
N ILE A 47 -10.24 14.18 2.34
CA ILE A 47 -9.94 13.42 3.56
C ILE A 47 -9.67 14.35 4.75
N LYS A 48 -8.88 15.41 4.56
CA LYS A 48 -8.63 16.41 5.62
C LYS A 48 -9.92 17.07 6.10
N THR A 49 -10.78 17.49 5.17
CA THR A 49 -12.07 18.11 5.48
C THR A 49 -13.00 17.14 6.21
N PHE A 50 -13.11 15.90 5.71
CA PHE A 50 -13.87 14.85 6.38
C PHE A 50 -13.36 14.60 7.80
N LEU A 51 -12.06 14.38 7.98
CA LEU A 51 -11.47 14.09 9.29
C LEU A 51 -11.64 15.24 10.28
N ALA A 52 -11.43 16.48 9.85
CA ALA A 52 -11.58 17.64 10.72
C ALA A 52 -13.04 17.78 11.18
N GLY A 53 -14.01 17.69 10.26
CA GLY A 53 -15.44 17.76 10.60
C GLY A 53 -15.89 16.61 11.47
N PHE A 54 -15.50 15.38 11.13
CA PHE A 54 -15.85 14.17 11.87
C PHE A 54 -15.31 14.21 13.31
N LEU A 55 -14.03 14.56 13.50
CA LEU A 55 -13.44 14.65 14.83
C LEU A 55 -13.98 15.85 15.62
N GLN A 56 -14.28 16.97 14.97
CA GLN A 56 -14.93 18.10 15.62
C GLN A 56 -16.32 17.73 16.15
N GLU A 57 -17.12 16.98 15.39
CA GLU A 57 -18.42 16.48 15.86
C GLU A 57 -18.26 15.45 16.99
N LEU A 58 -17.23 14.62 16.92
CA LEU A 58 -16.96 13.60 17.93
C LEU A 58 -16.57 14.22 19.28
N HIS A 59 -15.67 15.21 19.27
CA HIS A 59 -15.06 15.82 20.45
C HIS A 59 -15.72 17.13 20.90
N GLY A 60 -16.47 17.82 20.04
CA GLY A 60 -17.10 19.10 20.35
C GLY A 60 -16.16 20.31 20.29
N GLU A 61 -14.93 20.15 19.80
CA GLU A 61 -13.89 21.18 19.76
C GLU A 61 -13.24 21.26 18.37
N PRO A 62 -12.70 22.42 17.97
CA PRO A 62 -11.90 22.55 16.74
C PRO A 62 -10.70 21.61 16.73
N ILE A 63 -10.34 21.14 15.53
CA ILE A 63 -9.27 20.16 15.32
C ILE A 63 -8.10 20.80 14.59
N GLU A 64 -6.96 20.88 15.27
CA GLU A 64 -5.69 21.25 14.68
C GLU A 64 -5.00 20.03 14.05
N HIS A 65 -4.20 20.25 13.01
CA HIS A 65 -3.41 19.19 12.40
C HIS A 65 -1.96 19.61 12.19
N ARG A 66 -1.03 18.66 12.39
CA ARG A 66 0.41 18.86 12.19
C ARG A 66 0.96 17.79 11.27
N ALA A 67 1.69 18.22 10.24
CA ALA A 67 2.33 17.30 9.31
C ALA A 67 3.52 16.58 9.94
N VAL A 68 3.66 15.29 9.63
CA VAL A 68 4.75 14.44 10.11
C VAL A 68 5.35 13.65 8.95
N SER A 69 6.67 13.61 8.91
CA SER A 69 7.47 12.99 7.84
C SER A 69 8.33 11.83 8.33
N TYR A 70 8.45 11.65 9.64
CA TYR A 70 9.25 10.60 10.25
C TYR A 70 8.57 9.95 11.45
N LYS A 71 8.95 8.70 11.72
CA LYS A 71 8.40 7.91 12.82
C LYS A 71 8.75 8.45 14.21
N HIS A 72 9.89 9.10 14.40
CA HIS A 72 10.17 9.75 15.70
C HIS A 72 9.13 10.80 16.05
N GLN A 73 8.68 11.62 15.08
CA GLN A 73 7.67 12.67 15.31
C GLN A 73 6.33 12.08 15.75
N VAL A 74 5.94 10.94 15.17
CA VAL A 74 4.75 10.20 15.58
C VAL A 74 4.90 9.70 17.02
N LYS A 75 6.04 9.08 17.35
CA LYS A 75 6.27 8.53 18.69
C LYS A 75 6.38 9.63 19.74
N GLU A 76 7.00 10.76 19.42
CA GLU A 76 7.03 11.95 20.27
C GLU A 76 5.64 12.53 20.51
N ALA A 77 4.81 12.64 19.46
CA ALA A 77 3.42 13.06 19.59
C ALA A 77 2.63 12.13 20.52
N VAL A 78 2.85 10.82 20.41
CA VAL A 78 2.21 9.78 21.23
C VAL A 78 2.70 9.76 22.68
N VAL A 79 3.84 10.38 23.03
CA VAL A 79 4.33 10.39 24.44
C VAL A 79 4.25 11.77 25.09
N ARG A 80 3.77 12.79 24.38
CA ARG A 80 3.78 14.18 24.86
C ARG A 80 2.63 14.50 25.80
N HIS A 81 1.41 14.10 25.45
CA HIS A 81 0.22 14.36 26.26
C HIS A 81 -0.53 13.05 26.48
N ILE A 82 -0.55 12.58 27.73
CA ILE A 82 -1.01 11.24 28.10
C ILE A 82 -2.25 11.37 28.98
N PRO A 83 -3.44 11.00 28.48
CA PRO A 83 -4.68 11.18 29.22
C PRO A 83 -4.70 10.39 30.54
N ASP A 84 -4.23 9.14 30.50
CA ASP A 84 -4.21 8.23 31.64
C ASP A 84 -2.86 7.47 31.63
N ILE A 85 -2.05 7.63 32.69
CA ILE A 85 -0.76 6.94 32.84
C ILE A 85 -0.92 5.77 33.81
N ASP A 86 -0.79 4.56 33.29
CA ASP A 86 -0.59 3.35 34.12
C ASP A 86 0.91 2.98 34.19
N HIS A 87 1.25 2.06 35.11
CA HIS A 87 2.64 1.59 35.29
C HIS A 87 3.25 1.03 34.00
N ARG A 88 2.42 0.42 33.13
CA ARG A 88 2.88 -0.17 31.87
C ARG A 88 3.28 0.93 30.89
N THR A 89 2.44 1.94 30.74
CA THR A 89 2.66 3.10 29.87
C THR A 89 3.89 3.87 30.31
N GLU A 90 4.03 4.12 31.61
CA GLU A 90 5.21 4.78 32.18
C GLU A 90 6.50 4.02 31.87
N PHE A 91 6.50 2.69 32.06
CA PHE A 91 7.63 1.82 31.74
C PHE A 91 8.02 1.90 30.26
N LEU A 92 7.05 1.85 29.35
CA LEU A 92 7.30 1.91 27.91
C LEU A 92 7.90 3.26 27.49
N ILE A 93 7.39 4.35 28.04
CA ILE A 93 7.91 5.70 27.75
C ILE A 93 9.32 5.86 28.28
N LYS A 94 9.60 5.36 29.49
CA LYS A 94 10.95 5.39 30.07
C LYS A 94 11.94 4.64 29.18
N ASN A 95 11.57 3.46 28.70
CA ASN A 95 12.40 2.68 27.78
C ASN A 95 12.62 3.42 26.46
N PHE A 96 11.56 3.94 25.84
CA PHE A 96 11.65 4.74 24.62
C PHE A 96 12.59 5.93 24.78
N LYS A 97 12.45 6.71 25.85
CA LYS A 97 13.33 7.87 26.13
C LYS A 97 14.78 7.46 26.36
N SER A 98 15.03 6.30 26.97
CA SER A 98 16.39 5.82 27.22
C SER A 98 17.09 5.28 25.97
N ARG A 99 16.33 4.76 24.99
CA ARG A 99 16.87 4.12 23.78
C ARG A 99 16.02 4.43 22.53
N PRO A 100 15.92 5.70 22.11
CA PRO A 100 15.04 6.09 21.01
C PRO A 100 15.39 5.44 19.67
N GLU A 101 16.66 5.10 19.44
CA GLU A 101 17.13 4.45 18.20
C GLU A 101 16.59 3.02 18.00
N GLU A 102 16.17 2.32 19.06
CA GLU A 102 15.52 1.00 18.95
C GLU A 102 14.12 1.09 18.32
N TYR A 103 13.56 2.30 18.21
CA TYR A 103 12.19 2.55 17.75
C TYR A 103 12.13 3.23 16.37
N PHE A 104 13.02 2.84 15.45
CA PHE A 104 12.96 3.23 14.03
C PHE A 104 12.80 4.76 13.79
N PRO A 105 13.54 5.65 14.47
CA PRO A 105 13.25 7.08 14.48
C PRO A 105 13.34 7.74 13.09
N ARG A 106 14.19 7.20 12.22
CA ARG A 106 14.43 7.68 10.85
C ARG A 106 13.55 7.01 9.80
N ALA A 107 12.67 6.08 10.20
CA ALA A 107 11.75 5.46 9.25
C ALA A 107 10.80 6.53 8.68
N PRO A 108 10.72 6.70 7.35
CA PRO A 108 9.87 7.74 6.79
C PRO A 108 8.38 7.47 7.03
N PHE A 109 7.66 8.55 7.24
CA PHE A 109 6.22 8.61 7.44
C PHE A 109 5.65 9.69 6.51
N ASN A 110 4.38 9.60 6.16
CA ASN A 110 3.70 10.67 5.43
C ASN A 110 2.28 10.73 5.94
N GLY A 111 1.97 11.78 6.70
CA GLY A 111 0.69 11.88 7.37
C GLY A 111 0.53 13.11 8.23
N LEU A 112 -0.56 13.12 8.99
CA LEU A 112 -0.95 14.19 9.89
C LEU A 112 -1.24 13.61 11.27
N MET A 113 -0.89 14.37 12.30
CA MET A 113 -1.35 14.16 13.67
C MET A 113 -2.47 15.17 13.93
N LEU A 114 -3.58 14.73 14.51
CA LEU A 114 -4.77 15.56 14.75
C LEU A 114 -4.94 15.79 16.26
N TYR A 115 -5.12 17.06 16.63
CA TYR A 115 -5.17 17.51 18.02
C TYR A 115 -6.43 18.32 18.29
N THR A 116 -6.94 18.24 19.52
CA THR A 116 -7.94 19.20 20.04
C THR A 116 -7.28 20.52 20.40
N GLU A 117 -8.06 21.55 20.74
CA GLU A 117 -7.55 22.80 21.31
C GLU A 117 -6.79 22.58 22.63
N SER A 118 -7.22 21.58 23.41
CA SER A 118 -6.53 21.09 24.61
C SER A 118 -5.18 20.39 24.29
N ASN A 119 -4.82 20.29 23.01
CA ASN A 119 -3.61 19.66 22.48
C ASN A 119 -3.52 18.15 22.81
N ASP A 120 -4.67 17.50 22.99
CA ASP A 120 -4.81 16.05 23.07
C ASP A 120 -4.67 15.42 21.70
N LEU A 121 -3.91 14.33 21.58
CA LEU A 121 -3.83 13.56 20.34
C LEU A 121 -5.09 12.69 20.18
N VAL A 122 -5.95 13.07 19.24
CA VAL A 122 -7.25 12.40 19.00
C VAL A 122 -7.31 11.61 17.70
N GLY A 123 -6.36 11.83 16.80
CA GLY A 123 -6.28 11.04 15.58
C GLY A 123 -4.95 11.11 14.87
N MET A 124 -4.79 10.21 13.92
CA MET A 124 -3.68 10.24 12.96
C MET A 124 -4.19 9.82 11.59
N TYR A 125 -3.60 10.44 10.57
CA TYR A 125 -3.85 10.15 9.16
C TYR A 125 -2.52 9.78 8.50
N ARG A 126 -2.52 8.77 7.63
CA ARG A 126 -1.33 8.30 6.93
C ARG A 126 -1.68 7.87 5.51
N ILE A 127 -0.80 8.23 4.58
CA ILE A 127 -0.74 7.61 3.25
C ILE A 127 0.40 6.58 3.22
N LYS A 128 0.12 5.36 2.75
CA LYS A 128 1.16 4.36 2.53
C LYS A 128 2.08 4.80 1.41
N ARG A 129 3.39 4.76 1.70
CA ARG A 129 4.43 5.03 0.71
C ARG A 129 4.39 3.99 -0.42
N ALA A 130 4.69 4.41 -1.63
CA ALA A 130 4.70 3.53 -2.81
C ALA A 130 5.53 2.26 -2.62
N ARG A 131 6.75 2.36 -2.09
CA ARG A 131 7.56 1.15 -1.79
C ARG A 131 6.84 0.16 -0.87
N ARG A 132 6.08 0.65 0.12
CA ARG A 132 5.28 -0.20 1.02
C ARG A 132 4.06 -0.79 0.30
N VAL A 133 3.47 -0.04 -0.63
CA VAL A 133 2.41 -0.51 -1.53
C VAL A 133 2.95 -1.64 -2.41
N ALA A 134 4.08 -1.44 -3.12
CA ALA A 134 4.74 -2.48 -3.93
C ALA A 134 4.98 -3.75 -3.12
N GLU A 135 5.57 -3.62 -1.93
CA GLU A 135 5.83 -4.78 -1.07
C GLU A 135 4.55 -5.55 -0.70
N LYS A 136 3.45 -4.83 -0.41
CA LYS A 136 2.16 -5.45 -0.08
C LYS A 136 1.51 -6.12 -1.30
N VAL A 137 1.49 -5.44 -2.44
CA VAL A 137 0.98 -6.01 -3.70
C VAL A 137 1.80 -7.24 -4.08
N SER A 138 3.13 -7.14 -4.05
CA SER A 138 4.03 -8.25 -4.33
C SER A 138 3.76 -9.45 -3.42
N ARG A 139 3.59 -9.21 -2.12
CA ARG A 139 3.28 -10.29 -1.18
C ARG A 139 1.97 -10.97 -1.53
N ARG A 140 0.90 -10.18 -1.73
CA ARG A 140 -0.42 -10.71 -2.11
C ARG A 140 -0.37 -11.48 -3.42
N MET A 141 0.38 -10.98 -4.41
CA MET A 141 0.66 -11.69 -5.66
C MET A 141 1.39 -13.02 -5.42
N ALA A 142 2.43 -13.03 -4.57
CA ALA A 142 3.17 -14.25 -4.26
C ALA A 142 2.28 -15.31 -3.60
N ASP A 143 1.40 -14.89 -2.68
CA ASP A 143 0.43 -15.77 -2.02
C ASP A 143 -0.55 -16.35 -3.05
N LEU A 144 -1.12 -15.51 -3.94
CA LEU A 144 -2.01 -15.94 -5.01
C LEU A 144 -1.34 -16.88 -6.03
N ILE A 145 -0.08 -16.60 -6.38
CA ILE A 145 0.73 -17.46 -7.25
C ILE A 145 0.92 -18.82 -6.60
N LEU A 146 1.28 -18.86 -5.31
CA LEU A 146 1.47 -20.10 -4.57
C LEU A 146 0.17 -20.92 -4.51
N ASP A 147 -0.95 -20.28 -4.19
CA ASP A 147 -2.25 -20.96 -4.14
C ASP A 147 -2.66 -21.51 -5.51
N SER A 148 -2.41 -20.74 -6.58
CA SER A 148 -2.64 -21.21 -7.96
C SER A 148 -1.76 -22.43 -8.30
N ILE A 149 -0.47 -22.39 -7.95
CA ILE A 149 0.46 -23.50 -8.18
C ILE A 149 0.02 -24.74 -7.39
N ARG A 150 -0.31 -24.59 -6.10
CA ARG A 150 -0.80 -25.67 -5.24
C ARG A 150 -2.06 -26.32 -5.80
N ASN A 151 -3.02 -25.51 -6.25
CA ASN A 151 -4.24 -26.01 -6.86
C ASN A 151 -3.98 -26.77 -8.18
N HIS A 152 -3.02 -26.31 -9.00
CA HIS A 152 -2.60 -27.03 -10.20
C HIS A 152 -1.87 -28.34 -9.88
N ALA A 153 -0.91 -28.32 -8.96
CA ALA A 153 -0.18 -29.51 -8.54
C ALA A 153 -1.14 -30.56 -7.94
N LYS A 154 -2.12 -30.13 -7.13
CA LYS A 154 -3.17 -31.03 -6.61
C LYS A 154 -3.97 -31.69 -7.73
N ARG A 155 -4.35 -30.95 -8.78
CA ARG A 155 -5.06 -31.51 -9.94
C ARG A 155 -4.21 -32.50 -10.73
N LEU A 156 -2.91 -32.26 -10.86
CA LEU A 156 -1.98 -33.21 -11.50
C LEU A 156 -1.90 -34.52 -10.69
N ALA A 157 -1.77 -34.40 -9.37
CA ALA A 157 -1.75 -35.54 -8.48
C ALA A 157 -3.09 -36.31 -8.46
N GLU A 158 -4.23 -35.62 -8.47
CA GLU A 158 -5.57 -36.23 -8.62
C GLU A 158 -5.72 -36.99 -9.94
N ALA A 159 -5.26 -36.41 -11.06
CA ALA A 159 -5.26 -37.07 -12.36
C ALA A 159 -4.38 -38.32 -12.36
N ARG A 160 -3.20 -38.27 -11.73
CA ARG A 160 -2.33 -39.44 -11.55
C ARG A 160 -3.01 -40.52 -10.71
N ALA A 161 -3.62 -40.18 -9.57
CA ALA A 161 -4.32 -41.15 -8.73
C ALA A 161 -5.44 -41.85 -9.52
N SER A 162 -6.21 -41.08 -10.29
CA SER A 162 -7.25 -41.60 -11.18
C SER A 162 -6.69 -42.54 -12.24
N MET A 163 -5.54 -42.21 -12.82
CA MET A 163 -4.87 -43.04 -13.85
C MET A 163 -4.32 -44.35 -13.28
N LEU A 164 -3.91 -44.33 -12.00
CA LEU A 164 -3.50 -45.52 -11.24
C LEU A 164 -4.69 -46.31 -10.66
N GLY A 165 -5.92 -45.82 -10.82
CA GLY A 165 -7.12 -46.46 -10.29
C GLY A 165 -7.21 -46.46 -8.76
N ILE A 166 -6.47 -45.57 -8.08
CA ILE A 166 -6.45 -45.48 -6.61
C ILE A 166 -7.12 -44.20 -6.12
N PRO A 167 -7.73 -44.23 -4.91
CA PRO A 167 -8.16 -43.01 -4.24
C PRO A 167 -7.01 -42.04 -4.00
N PHE A 168 -7.24 -40.73 -4.14
CA PHE A 168 -6.20 -39.69 -3.97
C PHE A 168 -5.51 -39.74 -2.60
N ASN A 169 -6.26 -40.06 -1.53
CA ASN A 169 -5.70 -40.20 -0.18
C ASN A 169 -4.77 -41.41 0.00
N MET A 170 -4.70 -42.32 -0.98
CA MET A 170 -3.78 -43.46 -1.01
C MET A 170 -2.58 -43.22 -1.94
N LEU A 171 -2.51 -42.07 -2.61
CA LEU A 171 -1.41 -41.73 -3.50
C LEU A 171 -0.17 -41.32 -2.69
N LEU A 172 0.83 -42.20 -2.65
CA LEU A 172 2.17 -41.87 -2.18
C LEU A 172 2.97 -41.30 -3.36
N THR A 173 3.31 -40.03 -3.29
CA THR A 173 4.11 -39.33 -4.31
C THR A 173 5.51 -39.11 -3.77
N SER A 174 6.54 -39.39 -4.57
CA SER A 174 7.92 -39.10 -4.19
C SER A 174 8.19 -37.60 -4.14
N ASP A 175 9.20 -37.19 -3.37
CA ASP A 175 9.60 -35.77 -3.29
C ASP A 175 9.98 -35.21 -4.68
N GLU A 176 10.66 -36.02 -5.51
CA GLU A 176 11.05 -35.66 -6.87
C GLU A 176 9.82 -35.39 -7.77
N GLU A 177 8.80 -36.24 -7.68
CA GLU A 177 7.56 -36.04 -8.44
C GLU A 177 6.78 -34.82 -7.96
N MET A 178 6.71 -34.57 -6.64
CA MET A 178 6.05 -33.36 -6.11
C MET A 178 6.75 -32.09 -6.57
N VAL A 179 8.09 -32.08 -6.60
CA VAL A 179 8.87 -30.95 -7.12
C VAL A 179 8.60 -30.75 -8.62
N ASN A 180 8.61 -31.81 -9.41
CA ASN A 180 8.34 -31.73 -10.85
C ASN A 180 6.90 -31.24 -11.14
N GLU A 181 5.90 -31.72 -10.40
CA GLU A 181 4.52 -31.22 -10.51
C GLU A 181 4.41 -29.73 -10.16
N PHE A 182 5.13 -29.31 -9.12
CA PHE A 182 5.19 -27.91 -8.72
C PHE A 182 5.84 -27.03 -9.81
N GLU A 183 6.98 -27.46 -10.38
CA GLU A 183 7.64 -26.74 -11.47
C GLU A 183 6.76 -26.65 -12.73
N GLN A 184 6.05 -27.73 -13.07
CA GLN A 184 5.13 -27.73 -14.20
C GLN A 184 3.96 -26.76 -13.97
N ALA A 185 3.39 -26.76 -12.76
CA ALA A 185 2.35 -25.82 -12.37
C ALA A 185 2.83 -24.37 -12.39
N GLU A 186 4.07 -24.11 -11.94
CA GLU A 186 4.71 -22.80 -12.00
C GLU A 186 4.87 -22.33 -13.46
N ARG A 187 5.39 -23.17 -14.36
CA ARG A 187 5.56 -22.85 -15.79
C ARG A 187 4.23 -22.54 -16.48
N ARG A 188 3.21 -23.38 -16.26
CA ARG A 188 1.88 -23.19 -16.83
C ARG A 188 1.26 -21.85 -16.41
N LEU A 189 1.43 -21.47 -15.15
CA LEU A 189 0.97 -20.16 -14.69
C LEU A 189 1.70 -19.02 -15.40
N ALA A 190 3.01 -19.10 -15.60
CA ALA A 190 3.76 -18.11 -16.36
C ALA A 190 3.25 -17.95 -17.81
N GLU A 191 2.91 -19.08 -18.45
CA GLU A 191 2.34 -19.11 -19.80
C GLU A 191 0.97 -18.43 -19.84
N GLN A 192 0.09 -18.69 -18.86
CA GLN A 192 -1.21 -18.01 -18.75
C GLN A 192 -1.06 -16.49 -18.68
N PHE A 193 -0.11 -15.99 -17.90
CA PHE A 193 0.19 -14.56 -17.84
C PHE A 193 0.63 -14.00 -19.19
N THR A 194 1.49 -14.72 -19.92
CA THR A 194 1.99 -14.32 -21.24
C THR A 194 0.86 -14.29 -22.27
N LEU A 195 -0.12 -15.20 -22.16
CA LEU A 195 -1.30 -15.24 -23.02
C LEU A 195 -2.39 -14.22 -22.62
N GLY A 196 -2.19 -13.47 -21.53
CA GLY A 196 -3.20 -12.56 -20.98
C GLY A 196 -4.34 -13.25 -20.22
N GLU A 197 -4.26 -14.56 -20.01
CA GLU A 197 -5.22 -15.37 -19.25
C GLU A 197 -4.95 -15.28 -17.74
N ILE A 198 -4.93 -14.07 -17.21
CA ILE A 198 -4.57 -13.84 -15.81
C ILE A 198 -5.71 -14.31 -14.90
N PRO A 199 -5.48 -15.27 -13.99
CA PRO A 199 -6.54 -15.88 -13.16
C PRO A 199 -6.97 -15.00 -11.98
N PHE A 200 -6.52 -13.75 -11.92
CA PHE A 200 -6.70 -12.85 -10.78
C PHE A 200 -7.57 -11.65 -11.16
N GLY A 201 -8.62 -11.41 -10.39
CA GLY A 201 -9.47 -10.24 -10.49
C GLY A 201 -8.96 -9.04 -9.66
N PRO A 202 -9.61 -7.87 -9.80
CA PRO A 202 -9.27 -6.67 -9.03
C PRO A 202 -9.23 -6.88 -7.51
N ASN A 203 -10.20 -7.63 -6.98
CA ASN A 203 -10.33 -7.87 -5.53
C ASN A 203 -9.20 -8.76 -4.97
N ASP A 204 -8.62 -9.63 -5.79
CA ASP A 204 -7.57 -10.55 -5.37
C ASP A 204 -6.28 -9.80 -5.02
N ILE A 205 -6.02 -8.67 -5.69
CA ILE A 205 -4.82 -7.85 -5.51
C ILE A 205 -5.12 -6.43 -5.03
N ALA A 206 -6.28 -6.27 -4.40
CA ALA A 206 -6.71 -5.00 -3.86
C ALA A 206 -5.91 -4.61 -2.62
N LEU A 207 -5.60 -3.33 -2.49
CA LEU A 207 -5.11 -2.72 -1.27
C LEU A 207 -6.07 -1.61 -0.87
N HIS A 208 -6.87 -1.90 0.13
CA HIS A 208 -7.87 -0.99 0.69
C HIS A 208 -7.30 -0.05 1.76
N ASP A 209 -6.11 -0.38 2.26
CA ASP A 209 -5.45 0.31 3.35
C ASP A 209 -4.34 1.27 2.88
N ALA A 210 -4.36 1.67 1.60
CA ALA A 210 -3.42 2.66 1.07
C ALA A 210 -3.51 4.00 1.84
N ILE A 211 -4.70 4.33 2.32
CA ILE A 211 -4.99 5.47 3.19
C ILE A 211 -5.49 4.92 4.52
N GLY A 212 -4.75 5.19 5.59
CA GLY A 212 -5.05 4.71 6.93
C GLY A 212 -5.27 5.87 7.90
N ILE A 213 -6.32 5.77 8.70
CA ILE A 213 -6.70 6.70 9.75
C ILE A 213 -6.70 5.92 11.06
N LYS A 214 -6.19 6.50 12.15
CA LYS A 214 -6.53 6.02 13.50
C LYS A 214 -7.31 7.09 14.24
N ILE A 215 -8.40 6.70 14.89
CA ILE A 215 -9.16 7.52 15.83
C ILE A 215 -8.82 7.01 17.23
N ILE A 216 -8.46 7.94 18.11
CA ILE A 216 -7.90 7.66 19.43
C ILE A 216 -8.90 8.13 20.48
N GLY A 217 -9.30 7.24 21.39
CA GLY A 217 -10.32 7.57 22.37
C GLY A 217 -10.53 6.53 23.45
N LYS A 218 -11.36 6.88 24.45
CA LYS A 218 -11.90 5.92 25.43
C LYS A 218 -12.95 5.04 24.75
N PRO A 219 -13.23 3.82 25.27
CA PRO A 219 -14.17 2.88 24.65
C PRO A 219 -15.51 3.50 24.24
N ASP A 220 -16.14 4.28 25.13
CA ASP A 220 -17.43 4.92 24.86
C ASP A 220 -17.37 5.92 23.68
N LEU A 221 -16.25 6.65 23.57
CA LEU A 221 -16.01 7.57 22.45
C LEU A 221 -15.81 6.80 21.14
N LEU A 222 -15.10 5.67 21.17
CA LEU A 222 -14.88 4.84 19.99
C LEU A 222 -16.19 4.19 19.53
N GLU A 223 -17.08 3.79 20.45
CA GLU A 223 -18.43 3.32 20.11
C GLU A 223 -19.26 4.45 19.47
N LYS A 224 -19.19 5.68 20.01
CA LYS A 224 -19.82 6.86 19.40
C LYS A 224 -19.25 7.13 18.00
N ALA A 225 -17.94 7.04 17.82
CA ALA A 225 -17.28 7.23 16.53
C ALA A 225 -17.75 6.19 15.51
N GLU A 226 -17.85 4.93 15.90
CA GLU A 226 -18.37 3.86 15.05
C GLU A 226 -19.81 4.14 14.60
N LYS A 227 -20.70 4.50 15.53
CA LYS A 227 -22.09 4.88 15.21
C LYS A 227 -22.17 6.07 14.27
N LEU A 228 -21.33 7.09 14.50
CA LEU A 228 -21.28 8.27 13.64
C LEU A 228 -20.83 7.92 12.22
N LEU A 229 -19.83 7.04 12.07
CA LEU A 229 -19.39 6.56 10.75
C LEU A 229 -20.50 5.83 10.00
N MET A 230 -21.32 5.03 10.69
CA MET A 230 -22.44 4.29 10.07
C MET A 230 -23.54 5.21 9.52
N THR A 231 -23.76 6.38 10.12
CA THR A 231 -24.82 7.31 9.72
C THR A 231 -24.31 8.52 8.94
N HIS A 232 -23.00 8.64 8.72
CA HIS A 232 -22.43 9.80 8.06
C HIS A 232 -22.82 9.85 6.56
N PRO A 233 -23.34 10.98 6.05
CA PRO A 233 -23.94 11.05 4.70
C PRO A 233 -22.96 10.81 3.55
N ASP A 234 -21.67 11.10 3.76
CA ASP A 234 -20.62 10.90 2.76
C ASP A 234 -19.87 9.57 2.89
N ILE A 235 -20.29 8.69 3.80
CA ILE A 235 -19.62 7.41 4.06
C ILE A 235 -20.51 6.26 3.62
N ALA A 236 -19.96 5.37 2.81
CA ALA A 236 -20.53 4.04 2.59
C ALA A 236 -19.73 3.00 3.38
N TRP A 237 -20.41 2.27 4.26
CA TRP A 237 -19.81 1.21 5.05
C TRP A 237 -19.44 0.01 4.19
N VAL A 238 -18.24 -0.55 4.38
CA VAL A 238 -17.77 -1.71 3.61
C VAL A 238 -17.58 -2.92 4.51
N GLU A 239 -16.70 -2.82 5.50
CA GLU A 239 -16.28 -3.97 6.30
C GLU A 239 -15.86 -3.54 7.71
N ARG A 240 -16.01 -4.47 8.67
CA ARG A 240 -15.55 -4.32 10.04
C ARG A 240 -14.80 -5.57 10.48
N GLU A 241 -13.58 -5.39 10.95
CA GLU A 241 -12.73 -6.46 11.46
C GLU A 241 -12.29 -6.14 12.90
N ILE A 242 -12.39 -7.13 13.80
CA ILE A 242 -11.89 -7.02 15.17
C ILE A 242 -10.59 -7.81 15.26
N HIS A 243 -9.52 -7.15 15.71
CA HIS A 243 -8.28 -7.81 16.05
C HIS A 243 -8.17 -7.98 17.57
N SER A 244 -7.79 -9.19 17.99
CA SER A 244 -7.49 -9.51 19.38
C SER A 244 -6.17 -10.29 19.50
N GLY A 245 -5.48 -10.12 20.63
CA GLY A 245 -4.22 -10.81 20.95
C GLY A 245 -3.07 -9.84 21.16
N SER A 246 -1.97 -10.02 20.41
CA SER A 246 -0.80 -9.12 20.53
C SER A 246 -1.07 -7.69 20.06
N TYR A 247 -2.07 -7.51 19.19
CA TYR A 247 -2.54 -6.24 18.65
C TYR A 247 -4.06 -6.21 18.76
N ASN A 248 -4.59 -5.24 19.50
CA ASN A 248 -6.04 -5.07 19.70
C ASN A 248 -6.51 -3.79 19.03
N ALA A 249 -7.45 -3.90 18.08
CA ALA A 249 -8.06 -2.75 17.42
C ALA A 249 -9.34 -3.17 16.70
N VAL A 250 -10.21 -2.20 16.42
CA VAL A 250 -11.31 -2.35 15.46
C VAL A 250 -10.91 -1.65 14.18
N ASN A 251 -10.79 -2.40 13.08
CA ASN A 251 -10.54 -1.86 11.77
C ASN A 251 -11.84 -1.78 10.98
N ILE A 252 -12.09 -0.66 10.34
CA ILE A 252 -13.29 -0.38 9.56
C ILE A 252 -12.83 0.05 8.18
N GLN A 253 -13.38 -0.57 7.14
CA GLN A 253 -13.24 -0.08 5.77
C GLN A 253 -14.48 0.70 5.39
N VAL A 254 -14.26 1.88 4.81
CA VAL A 254 -15.32 2.76 4.32
C VAL A 254 -14.95 3.33 2.96
N ASP A 255 -15.96 3.58 2.12
CA ASP A 255 -15.82 4.37 0.91
C ASP A 255 -16.28 5.80 1.19
N LEU A 256 -15.35 6.76 1.11
CA LEU A 256 -15.63 8.18 1.26
C LEU A 256 -16.06 8.76 -0.09
N LYS A 257 -17.22 9.40 -0.12
CA LYS A 257 -17.72 10.15 -1.27
C LYS A 257 -16.89 11.40 -1.48
N LEU A 258 -16.47 11.62 -2.73
CA LEU A 258 -15.74 12.82 -3.13
C LEU A 258 -16.71 13.97 -3.43
N PRO A 259 -16.33 15.24 -3.15
CA PRO A 259 -17.05 16.43 -3.62
C PRO A 259 -17.24 16.39 -5.14
N PRO A 260 -18.19 17.15 -5.71
CA PRO A 260 -18.34 17.24 -7.17
C PRO A 260 -17.03 17.58 -7.91
N PRO A 261 -16.80 17.06 -9.14
CA PRO A 261 -15.58 17.29 -9.92
C PRO A 261 -15.16 18.75 -9.99
N GLU A 262 -16.09 19.64 -10.28
CA GLU A 262 -15.87 21.09 -10.44
C GLU A 262 -15.24 21.71 -9.18
N GLN A 263 -15.67 21.28 -7.99
CA GLN A 263 -15.10 21.79 -6.73
C GLN A 263 -13.66 21.31 -6.49
N ILE A 264 -13.33 20.11 -6.96
CA ILE A 264 -11.97 19.57 -6.86
C ILE A 264 -11.06 20.29 -7.86
N ILE A 265 -11.54 20.46 -9.10
CA ILE A 265 -10.83 21.15 -10.18
C ILE A 265 -10.54 22.60 -9.79
N ASP A 266 -11.58 23.37 -9.45
CA ASP A 266 -11.45 24.79 -9.09
C ASP A 266 -10.49 24.97 -7.92
N ARG A 267 -10.58 24.12 -6.90
CA ARG A 267 -9.70 24.22 -5.73
C ARG A 267 -8.24 24.04 -6.12
N VAL A 268 -7.95 23.06 -6.96
CA VAL A 268 -6.58 22.71 -7.34
C VAL A 268 -6.03 23.78 -8.29
N LEU A 269 -6.75 24.13 -9.35
CA LEU A 269 -6.30 25.14 -10.31
C LEU A 269 -6.06 26.52 -9.68
N ASN A 270 -6.86 26.90 -8.67
CA ASN A 270 -6.67 28.16 -7.95
C ASN A 270 -5.60 28.13 -6.85
N ARG A 271 -5.05 26.95 -6.49
CA ARG A 271 -4.13 26.79 -5.35
C ARG A 271 -2.87 25.97 -5.64
N ILE A 272 -2.60 25.59 -6.89
CA ILE A 272 -1.31 24.98 -7.23
C ILE A 272 -0.21 26.04 -7.05
N VAL A 273 0.50 25.94 -5.93
CA VAL A 273 1.70 26.73 -5.66
C VAL A 273 2.91 25.84 -5.96
N PRO A 274 3.78 26.21 -6.91
CA PRO A 274 5.05 25.54 -7.12
C PRO A 274 5.90 25.52 -5.83
N PRO A 275 6.69 24.46 -5.58
CA PRO A 275 6.98 23.38 -6.50
C PRO A 275 5.97 22.23 -6.38
N PHE A 276 5.22 22.02 -7.46
CA PHE A 276 4.80 20.69 -7.88
C PHE A 276 6.06 19.78 -7.89
N PRO A 277 5.96 18.46 -7.63
CA PRO A 277 7.07 17.57 -7.93
C PRO A 277 7.31 17.52 -9.46
N THR A 278 7.95 18.56 -10.00
CA THR A 278 8.62 18.61 -11.31
C THR A 278 9.60 17.45 -11.48
N THR A 279 9.93 16.77 -10.37
CA THR A 279 10.70 15.54 -10.27
C THR A 279 10.09 14.34 -10.99
N ARG A 280 8.84 14.41 -11.47
CA ARG A 280 8.15 13.29 -12.16
C ARG A 280 8.10 13.40 -13.70
N GLY A 281 8.81 14.35 -14.30
CA GLY A 281 8.86 14.50 -15.76
C GLY A 281 7.59 15.06 -16.40
N ILE A 282 6.60 15.48 -15.60
CA ILE A 282 5.38 16.14 -16.06
C ILE A 282 5.58 17.66 -16.01
N SER A 283 5.37 18.34 -17.15
CA SER A 283 5.37 19.80 -17.20
C SER A 283 4.14 20.36 -16.48
N LEU A 284 4.23 21.59 -15.97
CA LEU A 284 3.09 22.24 -15.32
C LEU A 284 1.90 22.39 -16.29
N ASP A 285 2.16 22.70 -17.56
CA ASP A 285 1.12 22.86 -18.57
C ASP A 285 0.34 21.56 -18.82
N ASN A 286 1.06 20.45 -19.03
CA ASN A 286 0.42 19.14 -19.23
C ASN A 286 -0.38 18.72 -17.99
N LEU A 287 0.11 19.09 -16.80
CA LEU A 287 -0.60 18.84 -15.55
C LEU A 287 -1.92 19.59 -15.49
N LEU A 288 -1.89 20.89 -15.75
CA LEU A 288 -3.07 21.74 -15.67
C LEU A 288 -4.10 21.37 -16.75
N GLU A 289 -3.64 21.02 -17.94
CA GLU A 289 -4.49 20.61 -19.06
C GLU A 289 -5.16 19.24 -18.81
N GLY A 290 -4.41 18.26 -18.29
CA GLY A 290 -4.93 16.90 -18.07
C GLY A 290 -5.75 16.73 -16.79
N PHE A 291 -5.59 17.61 -15.79
CA PHE A 291 -6.21 17.43 -14.47
C PHE A 291 -7.76 17.38 -14.50
N PRO A 292 -8.49 18.25 -15.24
CA PRO A 292 -9.95 18.18 -15.31
C PRO A 292 -10.47 16.82 -15.77
N LEU A 293 -9.93 16.32 -16.90
CA LEU A 293 -10.33 15.03 -17.47
C LEU A 293 -10.06 13.87 -16.50
N TYR A 294 -8.94 13.92 -15.77
CA TYR A 294 -8.63 12.93 -14.75
C TYR A 294 -9.68 12.88 -13.64
N VAL A 295 -10.07 14.05 -13.12
CA VAL A 295 -11.05 14.14 -12.03
C VAL A 295 -12.44 13.70 -12.49
N GLU A 296 -12.85 14.10 -13.70
CA GLU A 296 -14.18 13.80 -14.26
C GLU A 296 -14.36 12.31 -14.57
N SER A 297 -13.32 11.65 -15.09
CA SER A 297 -13.35 10.24 -15.48
C SER A 297 -13.13 9.26 -14.31
N GLY A 298 -12.66 9.75 -13.16
CA GLY A 298 -12.34 8.92 -12.01
C GLY A 298 -13.55 8.51 -11.17
N ALA A 299 -13.41 7.43 -10.41
CA ALA A 299 -14.41 7.00 -9.46
C ALA A 299 -14.75 8.12 -8.44
N ARG A 300 -16.02 8.20 -8.04
CA ARG A 300 -16.52 9.23 -7.10
C ARG A 300 -16.35 8.89 -5.63
N THR A 301 -15.64 7.81 -5.35
CA THR A 301 -15.33 7.35 -4.00
C THR A 301 -13.88 6.89 -3.90
N ILE A 302 -13.32 7.02 -2.70
CA ILE A 302 -12.03 6.44 -2.33
C ILE A 302 -12.19 5.60 -1.06
N ARG A 303 -11.49 4.46 -1.01
CA ARG A 303 -11.50 3.59 0.17
C ARG A 303 -10.52 4.05 1.23
N LEU A 304 -10.98 4.08 2.47
CA LEU A 304 -10.22 4.41 3.66
C LEU A 304 -10.24 3.22 4.64
N GLU A 305 -9.11 2.98 5.30
CA GLU A 305 -9.02 2.14 6.50
C GLU A 305 -9.07 3.05 7.73
N ILE A 306 -10.04 2.86 8.61
CA ILE A 306 -10.18 3.57 9.88
C ILE A 306 -9.96 2.57 11.01
N ILE A 307 -9.02 2.88 11.90
CA ILE A 307 -8.65 2.05 13.05
C ILE A 307 -9.11 2.78 14.31
N LEU A 308 -10.04 2.19 15.05
CA LEU A 308 -10.44 2.66 16.37
C LEU A 308 -9.49 2.05 17.40
N THR A 309 -8.79 2.90 18.15
CA THR A 309 -7.78 2.45 19.11
C THR A 309 -7.83 3.24 20.40
N THR A 310 -7.62 2.56 21.53
CA THR A 310 -7.46 3.23 22.82
C THR A 310 -6.04 3.74 22.96
N TYR A 311 -5.84 4.71 23.86
CA TYR A 311 -4.51 5.25 24.09
C TYR A 311 -3.47 4.19 24.55
N PRO A 312 -3.79 3.26 25.48
CA PRO A 312 -2.86 2.20 25.85
C PRO A 312 -2.47 1.29 24.66
N GLU A 313 -3.43 0.93 23.81
CA GLU A 313 -3.15 0.12 22.61
C GLU A 313 -2.35 0.92 21.56
N LEU A 314 -2.58 2.23 21.46
CA LEU A 314 -1.75 3.10 20.62
C LEU A 314 -0.28 3.07 21.08
N ILE A 315 -0.03 3.23 22.38
CA ILE A 315 1.31 3.16 22.98
C ILE A 315 1.95 1.79 22.70
N GLU A 316 1.23 0.69 22.93
CA GLU A 316 1.73 -0.64 22.65
C GLU A 316 2.06 -0.84 21.15
N SER A 317 1.26 -0.25 20.25
CA SER A 317 1.43 -0.36 18.80
C SER A 317 2.59 0.49 18.23
N GLU A 318 3.04 1.50 18.97
CA GLU A 318 4.13 2.38 18.55
C GLU A 318 5.44 2.11 19.31
N ILE A 319 5.41 1.81 20.60
CA ILE A 319 6.62 1.64 21.43
C ILE A 319 6.57 0.43 22.39
N GLY A 320 5.59 -0.46 22.25
CA GLY A 320 5.45 -1.62 23.14
C GLY A 320 5.50 -2.98 22.43
N ARG A 321 4.57 -3.88 22.76
CA ARG A 321 4.59 -5.28 22.34
C ARG A 321 4.25 -5.50 20.86
N SER A 322 3.68 -4.50 20.19
CA SER A 322 3.13 -4.65 18.83
C SER A 322 3.59 -3.55 17.86
N VAL A 323 4.81 -3.04 18.07
CA VAL A 323 5.46 -2.02 17.21
C VAL A 323 5.23 -2.35 15.73
N HIS A 324 4.58 -1.42 15.03
CA HIS A 324 4.17 -1.59 13.63
C HIS A 324 5.33 -1.98 12.70
N GLU A 325 6.51 -1.40 12.93
CA GLU A 325 7.72 -1.66 12.15
C GLU A 325 8.26 -3.08 12.39
N GLU A 326 8.28 -3.56 13.64
CA GLU A 326 8.69 -4.93 13.95
C GLU A 326 7.74 -5.97 13.35
N ARG A 327 6.42 -5.74 13.45
CA ARG A 327 5.43 -6.61 12.81
C ARG A 327 5.65 -6.67 11.31
N THR A 328 5.95 -5.54 10.69
CA THR A 328 6.29 -5.47 9.27
C THR A 328 7.53 -6.32 8.94
N LEU A 329 8.58 -6.27 9.77
CA LEU A 329 9.79 -7.08 9.59
C LEU A 329 9.54 -8.58 9.81
N LYS A 330 8.76 -8.96 10.83
CA LYS A 330 8.38 -10.36 11.08
C LYS A 330 7.62 -10.95 9.89
N GLN A 331 6.63 -10.22 9.38
CA GLN A 331 5.88 -10.61 8.18
C GLN A 331 6.77 -10.78 6.93
N ARG A 332 7.87 -10.01 6.81
CA ARG A 332 8.82 -10.18 5.69
C ARG A 332 9.60 -11.48 5.79
N LYS A 333 10.01 -11.87 7.01
CA LYS A 333 10.80 -13.08 7.26
C LYS A 333 9.97 -14.36 7.10
N GLN A 334 8.66 -14.28 7.28
CA GLN A 334 7.74 -15.42 7.28
C GLN A 334 7.09 -15.70 5.90
N ARG A 335 7.66 -15.20 4.79
CA ARG A 335 7.13 -15.50 3.45
C ARG A 335 7.30 -17.00 3.16
N GLU A 336 6.17 -17.68 2.92
CA GLU A 336 6.14 -19.13 2.65
C GLU A 336 6.71 -19.46 1.27
N TYR A 337 6.40 -18.65 0.26
CA TYR A 337 6.87 -18.84 -1.10
C TYR A 337 7.78 -17.69 -1.56
N THR A 338 8.96 -18.10 -2.05
CA THR A 338 10.00 -17.21 -2.58
C THR A 338 10.46 -17.64 -3.97
N GLY A 339 9.65 -18.46 -4.65
CA GLY A 339 9.96 -18.96 -5.98
C GLY A 339 10.06 -17.85 -7.01
N ARG A 340 10.60 -18.23 -8.18
CA ARG A 340 11.06 -17.31 -9.22
C ARG A 340 9.93 -16.42 -9.75
N ILE A 341 8.75 -16.98 -9.98
CA ILE A 341 7.60 -16.23 -10.51
C ILE A 341 7.13 -15.17 -9.50
N ALA A 342 7.02 -15.51 -8.22
CA ALA A 342 6.68 -14.53 -7.19
C ALA A 342 7.73 -13.40 -7.11
N LYS A 343 9.01 -13.74 -7.26
CA LYS A 343 10.07 -12.74 -7.24
C LYS A 343 10.02 -11.82 -8.46
N ASN A 344 9.77 -12.37 -9.64
CA ASN A 344 9.61 -11.58 -10.86
C ASN A 344 8.36 -10.69 -10.80
N ALA A 345 7.25 -11.16 -10.22
CA ALA A 345 6.07 -10.32 -9.98
C ALA A 345 6.39 -9.16 -9.01
N GLU A 346 7.18 -9.39 -7.95
CA GLU A 346 7.67 -8.34 -7.05
C GLU A 346 8.44 -7.27 -7.83
N PHE A 347 9.38 -7.70 -8.65
CA PHE A 347 10.23 -6.87 -9.48
C PHE A 347 9.45 -6.01 -10.49
N ILE A 348 8.46 -6.59 -11.16
CA ILE A 348 7.61 -5.87 -12.12
C ILE A 348 6.81 -4.78 -11.42
N ILE A 349 6.20 -5.08 -10.26
CA ILE A 349 5.43 -4.10 -9.48
C ILE A 349 6.32 -3.01 -8.88
N GLU A 350 7.52 -3.37 -8.40
CA GLU A 350 8.49 -2.41 -7.90
C GLU A 350 8.96 -1.45 -9.00
N TYR A 351 9.21 -1.97 -10.21
CA TYR A 351 9.58 -1.15 -11.37
C TYR A 351 8.42 -0.24 -11.82
N LEU A 352 7.19 -0.76 -11.91
CA LEU A 352 5.98 0.03 -12.21
C LEU A 352 5.82 1.22 -11.27
N LEU A 353 5.92 0.97 -9.96
CA LEU A 353 5.86 2.07 -8.99
C LEU A 353 7.07 3.00 -9.13
N SER A 354 8.26 2.50 -9.45
CA SER A 354 9.44 3.34 -9.64
C SER A 354 9.28 4.30 -10.82
N VAL A 355 8.65 3.87 -11.92
CA VAL A 355 8.29 4.72 -13.07
C VAL A 355 7.39 5.87 -12.60
N ALA A 356 6.36 5.56 -11.80
CA ALA A 356 5.38 6.54 -11.29
C ALA A 356 5.98 7.75 -10.53
N PHE A 357 7.19 7.59 -9.97
CA PHE A 357 7.89 8.63 -9.21
C PHE A 357 9.16 9.13 -9.89
N SER A 358 9.54 8.52 -11.02
CA SER A 358 10.75 8.89 -11.74
C SER A 358 10.52 10.12 -12.62
N PRO A 359 11.58 10.83 -13.02
CA PRO A 359 11.49 11.91 -13.99
C PRO A 359 11.20 11.44 -15.43
N LYS A 360 11.05 10.13 -15.67
CA LYS A 360 10.73 9.57 -16.99
C LYS A 360 9.25 9.21 -17.07
N THR A 361 8.61 9.73 -18.11
CA THR A 361 7.20 9.45 -18.43
C THR A 361 7.04 8.48 -19.60
N ASP A 362 8.15 8.01 -20.17
CA ASP A 362 8.24 7.04 -21.24
C ASP A 362 9.21 5.89 -20.89
N ILE A 363 8.86 4.68 -21.29
CA ILE A 363 9.75 3.51 -21.26
C ILE A 363 9.53 2.70 -22.54
N ASN A 364 10.57 2.00 -22.98
CA ASN A 364 10.50 1.22 -24.23
C ASN A 364 10.32 -0.30 -24.01
N PHE A 365 10.53 -0.78 -22.78
CA PHE A 365 10.38 -2.19 -22.43
C PHE A 365 10.24 -2.37 -20.91
N ILE A 366 9.71 -3.53 -20.51
CA ILE A 366 9.66 -3.98 -19.12
C ILE A 366 10.93 -4.80 -18.84
N PRO A 367 11.74 -4.46 -17.82
CA PRO A 367 13.07 -5.05 -17.62
C PRO A 367 13.05 -6.50 -17.09
N VAL A 368 11.89 -6.95 -16.59
CA VAL A 368 11.70 -8.28 -16.02
C VAL A 368 10.45 -8.89 -16.61
N LYS A 369 10.58 -10.13 -17.09
CA LYS A 369 9.46 -10.97 -17.53
C LYS A 369 9.13 -11.99 -16.46
N LEU A 370 7.86 -12.34 -16.31
CA LEU A 370 7.43 -13.27 -15.26
C LEU A 370 8.13 -14.64 -15.38
N SER A 371 8.31 -15.13 -16.61
CA SER A 371 8.96 -16.41 -16.94
C SER A 371 10.49 -16.38 -17.02
N GLY A 372 11.14 -15.23 -16.78
CA GLY A 372 12.59 -15.09 -16.91
C GLY A 372 13.39 -15.42 -15.65
N HIS A 373 14.71 -15.28 -15.73
CA HIS A 373 15.63 -15.45 -14.60
C HIS A 373 16.38 -14.13 -14.40
N TYR A 374 16.15 -13.49 -13.26
CA TYR A 374 16.70 -12.17 -12.98
C TYR A 374 17.25 -12.12 -11.56
N LEU A 375 18.41 -11.48 -11.42
CA LEU A 375 18.95 -11.14 -10.12
C LEU A 375 18.38 -9.79 -9.64
N PRO A 376 18.32 -9.52 -8.32
CA PRO A 376 17.87 -8.23 -7.77
C PRO A 376 18.59 -7.00 -8.34
N GLU A 377 19.84 -7.17 -8.77
CA GLU A 377 20.66 -6.15 -9.40
C GLU A 377 20.04 -5.66 -10.72
N THR A 378 19.35 -6.53 -11.46
CA THR A 378 18.65 -6.18 -12.71
C THR A 378 17.64 -5.05 -12.48
N ILE A 379 16.82 -5.19 -11.43
CA ILE A 379 15.82 -4.18 -11.07
C ILE A 379 16.48 -2.94 -10.48
N SER A 380 17.47 -3.13 -9.60
CA SER A 380 18.19 -2.00 -9.01
C SER A 380 18.82 -1.12 -10.10
N HIS A 381 19.40 -1.73 -11.13
CA HIS A 381 19.96 -1.08 -12.30
C HIS A 381 18.87 -0.36 -13.13
N ALA A 382 17.78 -1.07 -13.47
CA ALA A 382 16.69 -0.49 -14.25
C ALA A 382 16.08 0.73 -13.54
N ILE A 383 15.87 0.65 -12.23
CA ILE A 383 15.36 1.77 -11.42
C ILE A 383 16.36 2.94 -11.45
N ARG A 384 17.66 2.71 -11.23
CA ARG A 384 18.68 3.77 -11.29
C ARG A 384 18.66 4.54 -12.62
N ARG A 385 18.48 3.82 -13.74
CA ARG A 385 18.35 4.44 -15.07
C ARG A 385 17.10 5.30 -15.24
N LEU A 386 16.02 5.03 -14.52
CA LEU A 386 14.85 5.92 -14.48
C LEU A 386 15.19 7.29 -13.86
N TYR A 387 16.14 7.33 -12.91
CA TYR A 387 16.59 8.55 -12.24
C TYR A 387 17.87 9.15 -12.84
N GLY A 388 18.33 8.67 -13.99
CA GLY A 388 19.54 9.19 -14.66
C GLY A 388 20.84 8.90 -13.89
N MET A 389 20.87 7.91 -13.01
CA MET A 389 22.08 7.53 -12.28
C MET A 389 22.95 6.59 -13.13
N GLU A 390 24.19 6.99 -13.41
CA GLU A 390 25.19 6.15 -14.10
C GLU A 390 25.88 5.18 -13.12
N GLU A 391 26.24 3.98 -13.62
CA GLU A 391 26.78 2.89 -12.80
C GLU A 391 28.31 2.93 -12.67
N ASN A 392 29.01 3.52 -13.64
CA ASN A 392 30.47 3.45 -13.78
C ASN A 392 31.22 4.64 -13.17
N ALA A 393 30.75 5.20 -12.05
CA ALA A 393 31.47 6.28 -11.37
C ALA A 393 32.78 5.82 -10.70
N LEU A 394 32.99 4.50 -10.52
CA LEU A 394 34.21 3.96 -9.89
C LEU A 394 35.33 3.63 -10.88
N PHE A 395 35.02 3.36 -12.15
CA PHE A 395 36.02 3.05 -13.19
C PHE A 395 35.59 3.65 -14.54
N SER A 396 35.64 4.97 -14.67
CA SER A 396 35.34 5.67 -15.92
C SER A 396 36.48 5.62 -16.96
N ASN A 397 37.62 5.00 -16.62
CA ASN A 397 38.81 4.90 -17.48
C ASN A 397 39.21 3.44 -17.78
N ILE A 398 38.29 2.62 -18.29
CA ILE A 398 38.68 1.38 -18.98
C ILE A 398 38.44 1.62 -20.47
N THR A 399 39.43 2.26 -21.10
CA THR A 399 39.60 2.27 -22.55
C THR A 399 40.37 0.98 -22.91
N PHE A 400 39.84 0.19 -23.85
CA PHE A 400 40.60 -0.85 -24.55
C PHE A 400 41.31 -0.25 -25.76
#